data_AF-A0A8J8T242-F1
#
_entry.id   AF-A0A8J8T242-F1
#
_cell.length_a   1.000
_cell.length_b   1.000
_cell.length_c   1.000
_cell.angle_alpha   90.00
_cell.angle_beta   90.00
_cell.angle_gamma   90.00
#
_symmetry.space_group_name_H-M   'P 1'
#
loop_
_entity.id
_entity.type
_entity.pdbx_description
1 polymer ?
#
loop_
_entity_poly.entity_id
_entity_poly.type
_entity_poly.pdbx_seq_one_letter_code
_entity_poly.pdbx_strand_id
1 'polypeptide(L)'
;MTDFSRIHRPDLAPAIRQAGVSTKPTESIASCLFPQAQDGPGTPPHLKKYRKSHQNQPGIKQIHPGLFDDQPKFAEAHSYGKKIAGSDHTNEVIKTQNLQGLAARFNDIKEAKYASNIREPLAKGFERGYAWPQDLAQSKGHFAFGVPTVSSDSVRDIVQPQIPLENPPEVIEMYKKTHGNFGPGEQKQREYQWPVDKSSFRFGYGEAVQVNAAAKSIHAERPDSTSFPKTVIVKKTVEDVKATQLDMLGQPRNLGQGPIPVPKDFAFGIKNTSALGENSWNAAMCLQGEPTEKELQPDRDLGKCVRPGSRNIVRRPEDANRAFGCPTIRTDIPFKEKRSVADYNNYGDEPEAVDLLFPSTFTEMGISEYDFMVTRTRTEIRSLFERIGFAYKNGKFNTMYNRAKEVQDQMRGHSVVMDYEKVSVRAFMQAINEMHHIE
;
A
#
# COMPACT_ATOMS: atom_id res chain seq x y z
N MET A 1 4.24 18.22 -73.08
CA MET A 1 4.16 16.96 -73.84
C MET A 1 3.49 17.28 -75.18
N THR A 2 4.31 17.28 -76.23
CA THR A 2 3.97 17.14 -77.66
C THR A 2 2.67 17.75 -78.17
N ASP A 3 2.76 18.97 -78.71
CA ASP A 3 1.78 19.57 -79.62
C ASP A 3 1.74 18.76 -80.92
N PHE A 4 0.80 17.82 -81.02
CA PHE A 4 0.46 17.19 -82.28
C PHE A 4 -0.54 18.07 -83.03
N SER A 5 -0.04 19.13 -83.67
CA SER A 5 -0.81 19.86 -84.67
C SER A 5 -1.07 18.92 -85.85
N ARG A 6 -2.23 18.25 -85.86
CA ARG A 6 -2.72 17.51 -87.02
C ARG A 6 -2.81 18.48 -88.19
N ILE A 7 -1.90 18.33 -89.16
CA ILE A 7 -1.95 19.01 -90.45
C ILE A 7 -3.25 18.56 -91.13
N HIS A 8 -4.29 19.39 -91.08
CA HIS A 8 -5.52 19.14 -91.82
C HIS A 8 -5.21 19.26 -93.31
N ARG A 9 -5.30 18.15 -94.05
CA ARG A 9 -5.35 18.21 -95.52
C ARG A 9 -6.58 19.05 -95.89
N PRO A 10 -6.46 20.09 -96.72
CA PRO A 10 -7.61 20.85 -97.18
C PRO A 10 -8.55 19.93 -97.96
N ASP A 11 -9.85 20.06 -97.68
CA ASP A 11 -10.90 19.27 -98.31
C ASP A 11 -10.89 19.52 -99.83
N LEU A 12 -10.90 18.44 -100.62
CA LEU A 12 -10.69 18.49 -102.07
C LEU A 12 -11.92 19.03 -102.82
N ALA A 13 -13.06 19.22 -102.15
CA ALA A 13 -14.26 19.83 -102.74
C ALA A 13 -15.14 20.56 -101.68
N PRO A 14 -14.75 21.77 -101.23
CA PRO A 14 -15.45 22.50 -100.15
C PRO A 14 -16.88 22.97 -100.52
N ALA A 15 -17.25 22.89 -101.81
CA ALA A 15 -18.59 23.25 -102.28
C ALA A 15 -19.66 22.18 -101.97
N ILE A 16 -19.26 20.97 -101.58
CA ILE A 16 -20.18 19.87 -101.28
C ILE A 16 -20.31 19.75 -99.76
N ARG A 17 -21.49 20.05 -99.21
CA ARG A 17 -21.76 19.80 -97.78
C ARG A 17 -21.68 18.30 -97.49
N GLN A 18 -20.98 17.91 -96.42
CA GLN A 18 -20.98 16.53 -95.94
C GLN A 18 -22.42 16.09 -95.61
N ALA A 19 -22.87 15.01 -96.23
CA ALA A 19 -24.14 14.39 -95.92
C ALA A 19 -23.97 13.43 -94.73
N GLY A 20 -24.62 13.76 -93.61
CA GLY A 20 -24.61 12.97 -92.37
C GLY A 20 -25.22 13.76 -91.20
N VAL A 21 -25.64 13.06 -90.13
CA VAL A 21 -26.14 13.71 -88.91
C VAL A 21 -24.96 14.12 -88.04
N SER A 22 -24.79 15.42 -87.79
CA SER A 22 -23.77 15.91 -86.87
C SER A 22 -24.22 15.74 -85.43
N THR A 23 -23.67 14.76 -84.73
CA THR A 23 -23.89 14.52 -83.29
C THR A 23 -22.76 15.16 -82.46
N LYS A 24 -22.62 16.49 -82.52
CA LYS A 24 -21.78 17.20 -81.53
C LYS A 24 -22.64 17.48 -80.29
N PRO A 25 -22.52 16.71 -79.19
CA PRO A 25 -23.08 17.15 -77.93
C PRO A 25 -22.37 18.45 -77.51
N THR A 26 -23.14 19.47 -77.16
CA THR A 26 -22.66 20.78 -76.69
C THR A 26 -22.07 20.75 -75.28
N GLU A 27 -22.15 19.60 -74.61
CA GLU A 27 -21.75 19.41 -73.22
C GLU A 27 -20.46 18.62 -73.15
N SER A 28 -19.52 19.12 -72.36
CA SER A 28 -18.22 18.48 -72.15
C SER A 28 -18.21 17.67 -70.85
N ILE A 29 -17.39 16.63 -70.79
CA ILE A 29 -17.15 15.91 -69.51
C ILE A 29 -16.56 16.88 -68.46
N ALA A 30 -15.78 17.87 -68.89
CA ALA A 30 -15.24 18.90 -68.03
C ALA A 30 -16.34 19.76 -67.35
N SER A 31 -17.42 20.09 -68.06
CA SER A 31 -18.57 20.80 -67.46
C SER A 31 -19.35 19.97 -66.44
N CYS A 32 -19.28 18.64 -66.51
CA CYS A 32 -19.91 17.75 -65.52
C CYS A 32 -19.02 17.53 -64.28
N LEU A 33 -17.71 17.45 -64.46
CA LEU A 33 -16.73 17.27 -63.38
C LEU A 33 -16.49 18.58 -62.60
N PHE A 34 -16.51 19.70 -63.31
CA PHE A 34 -16.38 21.03 -62.75
C PHE A 34 -17.66 21.80 -63.07
N PRO A 35 -18.77 21.48 -62.37
CA PRO A 35 -19.93 22.35 -62.45
C PRO A 35 -19.43 23.73 -62.04
N GLN A 36 -19.49 24.71 -62.95
CA GLN A 36 -19.24 26.10 -62.58
C GLN A 36 -20.17 26.37 -61.41
N ALA A 37 -19.59 26.71 -60.25
CA ALA A 37 -20.35 26.97 -59.04
C ALA A 37 -21.48 27.91 -59.45
N GLN A 38 -22.73 27.42 -59.37
CA GLN A 38 -23.88 28.13 -59.93
C GLN A 38 -23.81 29.59 -59.49
N ASP A 39 -23.70 30.52 -60.46
CA ASP A 39 -23.92 31.96 -60.28
C ASP A 39 -25.41 32.23 -60.01
N GLY A 40 -26.02 31.43 -59.14
CA GLY A 40 -27.36 31.65 -58.64
C GLY A 40 -27.32 32.79 -57.62
N PRO A 41 -28.39 33.59 -57.51
CA PRO A 41 -28.52 34.53 -56.41
C PRO A 41 -28.46 33.72 -55.11
N GLY A 42 -27.41 33.95 -54.30
CA GLY A 42 -27.20 33.24 -53.04
C GLY A 42 -28.42 33.31 -52.11
N THR A 43 -28.46 32.44 -51.09
CA THR A 43 -29.60 32.40 -50.16
C THR A 43 -29.85 33.78 -49.53
N PRO A 44 -31.08 34.34 -49.62
CA PRO A 44 -31.41 35.64 -49.04
C PRO A 44 -31.16 35.72 -47.52
N PRO A 45 -30.72 36.87 -46.97
CA PRO A 45 -30.28 36.99 -45.58
C PRO A 45 -31.30 36.51 -44.53
N HIS A 46 -32.57 36.85 -44.68
CA HIS A 46 -33.63 36.46 -43.74
C HIS A 46 -33.93 34.95 -43.74
N LEU A 47 -33.60 34.24 -44.83
CA LEU A 47 -33.76 32.79 -44.93
C LEU A 47 -32.53 32.03 -44.42
N LYS A 48 -31.36 32.68 -44.33
CA LYS A 48 -30.11 32.02 -43.93
C LYS A 48 -30.21 31.34 -42.57
N LYS A 49 -30.89 31.96 -41.59
CA LYS A 49 -31.06 31.40 -40.23
C LYS A 49 -31.79 30.05 -40.18
N TYR A 50 -32.66 29.77 -41.16
CA TYR A 50 -33.41 28.51 -41.28
C TYR A 50 -32.71 27.47 -42.19
N ARG A 51 -31.63 27.85 -42.89
CA ARG A 51 -31.00 27.00 -43.90
C ARG A 51 -29.77 26.30 -43.32
N LYS A 52 -29.75 24.96 -43.48
CA LYS A 52 -28.62 24.12 -43.03
C LYS A 52 -27.29 24.51 -43.69
N SER A 53 -27.34 25.04 -44.91
CA SER A 53 -26.16 25.55 -45.63
C SER A 53 -25.47 26.72 -44.93
N HIS A 54 -26.17 27.45 -44.06
CA HIS A 54 -25.59 28.53 -43.25
C HIS A 54 -25.16 28.05 -41.86
N GLN A 55 -25.96 27.21 -41.21
CA GLN A 55 -25.65 26.66 -39.88
C GLN A 55 -24.44 25.72 -39.87
N ASN A 56 -24.16 25.05 -40.99
CA ASN A 56 -23.04 24.11 -41.12
C ASN A 56 -21.81 24.73 -41.81
N GLN A 57 -21.71 26.06 -41.86
CA GLN A 57 -20.51 26.71 -42.39
C GLN A 57 -19.35 26.55 -41.40
N PRO A 58 -18.13 26.25 -41.89
CA PRO A 58 -16.97 26.15 -41.03
C PRO A 58 -16.70 27.50 -40.34
N GLY A 59 -16.41 27.46 -39.04
CA GLY A 59 -16.06 28.65 -38.24
C GLY A 59 -17.24 29.45 -37.67
N ILE A 60 -18.50 29.03 -37.92
CA ILE A 60 -19.69 29.69 -37.35
C ILE A 60 -20.24 28.88 -36.16
N LYS A 61 -20.65 29.57 -35.10
CA LYS A 61 -21.33 28.95 -33.95
C LYS A 61 -22.71 28.42 -34.36
N GLN A 62 -23.01 27.17 -34.04
CA GLN A 62 -24.34 26.62 -34.24
C GLN A 62 -25.31 27.20 -33.20
N ILE A 63 -26.23 28.05 -33.68
CA ILE A 63 -27.25 28.71 -32.86
C ILE A 63 -28.63 28.27 -33.36
N HIS A 64 -29.56 28.01 -32.44
CA HIS A 64 -30.94 27.67 -32.81
C HIS A 64 -31.59 28.83 -33.58
N PRO A 65 -32.39 28.59 -34.66
CA PRO A 65 -32.94 29.65 -35.50
C PRO A 65 -33.72 30.73 -34.75
N GLY A 66 -34.41 30.36 -33.66
CA GLY A 66 -35.15 31.29 -32.81
C GLY A 66 -34.29 32.20 -31.93
N LEU A 67 -33.03 31.84 -31.68
CA LEU A 67 -32.08 32.62 -30.86
C LEU A 67 -31.09 33.43 -31.72
N PHE A 68 -31.17 33.31 -33.05
CA PHE A 68 -30.21 33.92 -33.97
C PHE A 68 -30.31 35.45 -34.00
N ASP A 69 -31.53 35.99 -33.91
CA ASP A 69 -31.80 37.44 -33.91
C ASP A 69 -31.86 38.03 -32.49
N ASP A 70 -31.69 37.21 -31.45
CA ASP A 70 -31.76 37.64 -30.06
C ASP A 70 -30.50 38.43 -29.67
N GLN A 71 -30.71 39.53 -28.95
CA GLN A 71 -29.59 40.33 -28.44
C GLN A 71 -28.78 39.53 -27.42
N PRO A 72 -27.43 39.59 -27.48
CA PRO A 72 -26.58 38.90 -26.50
C PRO A 72 -26.87 39.47 -25.10
N LYS A 73 -27.22 38.58 -24.16
CA LYS A 73 -27.57 38.94 -22.77
C LYS A 73 -26.41 39.58 -21.99
N PHE A 74 -25.18 39.37 -22.43
CA PHE A 74 -23.97 39.83 -21.75
C PHE A 74 -23.01 40.41 -22.78
N ALA A 75 -22.22 41.41 -22.36
CA ALA A 75 -21.13 41.94 -23.17
C ALA A 75 -20.09 40.86 -23.48
N GLU A 76 -19.40 40.96 -24.61
CA GLU A 76 -18.38 39.97 -25.02
C GLU A 76 -17.24 39.81 -24.00
N ALA A 77 -16.98 40.85 -23.20
CA ALA A 77 -15.98 40.84 -22.12
C ALA A 77 -16.49 40.21 -20.81
N HIS A 78 -17.71 39.69 -20.77
CA HIS A 78 -18.28 39.12 -19.55
C HIS A 78 -17.69 37.74 -19.25
N SER A 79 -17.05 37.61 -18.09
CA SER A 79 -16.55 36.32 -17.60
C SER A 79 -17.68 35.53 -16.93
N TYR A 80 -18.02 34.37 -17.50
CA TYR A 80 -18.97 33.44 -16.88
C TYR A 80 -18.29 32.66 -15.75
N GLY A 81 -18.95 32.57 -14.60
CA GLY A 81 -18.45 31.82 -13.44
C GLY A 81 -18.82 32.47 -12.11
N LYS A 82 -18.69 31.72 -11.01
CA LYS A 82 -18.92 32.24 -9.66
C LYS A 82 -17.69 33.03 -9.22
N LYS A 83 -17.82 34.34 -9.02
CA LYS A 83 -16.78 35.15 -8.39
C LYS A 83 -16.58 34.69 -6.95
N ILE A 84 -15.35 34.40 -6.57
CA ILE A 84 -14.98 34.08 -5.19
C ILE A 84 -14.64 35.41 -4.50
N ALA A 85 -15.12 35.60 -3.27
CA ALA A 85 -14.72 36.75 -2.45
C ALA A 85 -13.21 36.67 -2.16
N GLY A 86 -12.52 37.81 -2.13
CA GLY A 86 -11.09 37.83 -1.80
C GLY A 86 -10.83 37.19 -0.44
N SER A 87 -9.95 36.19 -0.39
CA SER A 87 -9.45 35.64 0.87
C SER A 87 -8.42 36.58 1.49
N ASP A 88 -8.23 36.50 2.80
CA ASP A 88 -7.14 37.20 3.48
C ASP A 88 -5.80 36.90 2.80
N HIS A 89 -5.01 37.95 2.56
CA HIS A 89 -3.75 37.79 1.88
C HIS A 89 -2.72 37.13 2.80
N THR A 90 -1.97 36.17 2.28
CA THR A 90 -0.96 35.42 3.04
C THR A 90 0.04 36.31 3.78
N ASN A 91 0.38 37.46 3.18
CA ASN A 91 1.28 38.46 3.76
C ASN A 91 0.72 39.08 5.05
N GLU A 92 -0.59 39.30 5.12
CA GLU A 92 -1.24 39.88 6.30
C GLU A 92 -1.29 38.83 7.42
N VAL A 93 -1.69 37.59 7.08
CA VAL A 93 -1.72 36.45 8.02
C VAL A 93 -0.35 36.21 8.65
N ILE A 94 0.73 36.19 7.85
CA ILE A 94 2.10 35.98 8.34
C ILE A 94 2.56 37.10 9.28
N LYS A 95 2.08 38.34 9.07
CA LYS A 95 2.52 39.51 9.83
C LYS A 95 1.70 39.82 11.07
N THR A 96 0.58 39.12 11.31
CA THR A 96 -0.35 39.39 12.42
C THR A 96 0.31 39.43 13.82
N GLN A 97 1.46 38.78 14.01
CA GLN A 97 2.21 38.78 15.28
C GLN A 97 3.48 39.66 15.27
N ASN A 98 3.82 40.29 14.15
CA ASN A 98 4.98 41.18 14.05
C ASN A 98 4.59 42.61 14.41
N LEU A 99 4.11 42.81 15.64
CA LEU A 99 3.87 44.15 16.17
C LEU A 99 5.22 44.85 16.41
N GLN A 100 5.36 46.09 15.94
CA GLN A 100 6.57 46.89 16.14
C GLN A 100 6.25 48.20 16.87
N GLY A 101 7.22 48.69 17.63
CA GLY A 101 7.12 49.98 18.33
C GLY A 101 6.11 49.97 19.47
N LEU A 102 5.23 50.97 19.50
CA LEU A 102 4.27 51.19 20.59
C LEU A 102 3.23 50.06 20.70
N ALA A 103 2.81 49.48 19.58
CA ALA A 103 1.82 48.41 19.57
C ALA A 103 2.32 47.16 20.31
N ALA A 104 3.60 46.80 20.14
CA ALA A 104 4.22 45.70 20.87
C ALA A 104 4.27 45.99 22.38
N ARG A 105 4.72 47.19 22.77
CA ARG A 105 4.77 47.61 24.18
C ARG A 105 3.39 47.60 24.84
N PHE A 106 2.35 48.04 24.14
CA PHE A 106 0.98 47.97 24.66
C PHE A 106 0.50 46.52 24.81
N ASN A 107 0.93 45.62 23.92
CA ASN A 107 0.64 44.21 24.06
C ASN A 107 1.36 43.61 25.27
N ASP A 108 2.66 43.87 25.43
CA ASP A 108 3.44 43.41 26.59
C ASP A 108 2.81 43.85 27.92
N ILE A 109 2.36 45.11 28.02
CA ILE A 109 1.69 45.62 29.24
C ILE A 109 0.38 44.89 29.51
N LYS A 110 -0.40 44.58 28.47
CA LYS A 110 -1.66 43.82 28.60
C LYS A 110 -1.37 42.39 29.03
N GLU A 111 -0.34 41.77 28.45
CA GLU A 111 0.04 40.39 28.69
C GLU A 111 0.87 40.20 29.98
N ALA A 112 1.43 41.26 30.56
CA ALA A 112 2.23 41.20 31.79
C ALA A 112 1.47 40.67 33.01
N LYS A 113 0.13 40.65 32.96
CA LYS A 113 -0.73 40.10 34.01
C LYS A 113 -0.80 38.57 33.98
N TYR A 114 -0.41 37.93 32.87
CA TYR A 114 -0.49 36.49 32.73
C TYR A 114 0.56 35.79 33.58
N ALA A 115 0.16 34.66 34.19
CA ALA A 115 1.02 33.89 35.07
C ALA A 115 2.27 33.35 34.37
N SER A 116 2.20 33.06 33.06
CA SER A 116 3.37 32.65 32.26
C SER A 116 4.40 33.76 32.17
N ASN A 117 4.00 34.98 31.78
CA ASN A 117 4.90 36.14 31.70
C ASN A 117 5.53 36.51 33.06
N ILE A 118 4.82 36.28 34.17
CA ILE A 118 5.35 36.52 35.52
C ILE A 118 6.33 35.42 35.94
N ARG A 119 6.07 34.15 35.58
CA ARG A 119 6.88 32.99 36.00
C ARG A 119 8.10 32.73 35.11
N GLU A 120 8.01 33.11 33.84
CA GLU A 120 9.00 32.79 32.82
C GLU A 120 9.45 34.05 32.07
N PRO A 121 9.91 35.11 32.78
CA PRO A 121 10.43 36.30 32.11
C PRO A 121 11.72 35.95 31.34
N LEU A 122 11.79 36.34 30.06
CA LEU A 122 12.94 36.02 29.22
C LEU A 122 14.23 36.59 29.83
N ALA A 123 15.26 35.75 29.92
CA ALA A 123 16.57 36.06 30.50
C ALA A 123 16.57 36.46 31.98
N LYS A 124 15.47 36.23 32.71
CA LYS A 124 15.39 36.40 34.17
C LYS A 124 14.80 35.16 34.82
N GLY A 125 15.18 34.90 36.07
CA GLY A 125 14.54 33.86 36.87
C GLY A 125 13.18 34.31 37.38
N PHE A 126 12.36 33.36 37.83
CA PHE A 126 11.10 33.69 38.50
C PHE A 126 11.35 34.45 39.81
N GLU A 127 10.84 35.67 39.89
CA GLU A 127 10.89 36.48 41.10
C GLU A 127 9.68 36.18 41.99
N ARG A 128 9.93 35.61 43.17
CA ARG A 128 8.89 35.18 44.12
C ARG A 128 8.38 36.28 45.06
N GLY A 129 8.93 37.49 44.95
CA GLY A 129 8.52 38.64 45.78
C GLY A 129 8.82 38.49 47.28
N TYR A 130 9.87 37.76 47.66
CA TYR A 130 10.26 37.61 49.07
C TYR A 130 10.73 38.93 49.69
N ALA A 131 10.32 39.19 50.93
CA ALA A 131 10.88 40.27 51.75
C ALA A 131 12.20 39.81 52.38
N TRP A 132 13.32 40.10 51.71
CA TRP A 132 14.65 39.69 52.15
C TRP A 132 15.12 40.42 53.42
N PRO A 133 15.88 39.76 54.34
CA PRO A 133 16.49 40.42 55.50
C PRO A 133 17.45 41.55 55.09
N GLN A 134 17.53 42.62 55.89
CA GLN A 134 18.29 43.83 55.55
C GLN A 134 19.80 43.57 55.40
N ASP A 135 20.36 42.61 56.14
CA ASP A 135 21.78 42.24 56.07
C ASP A 135 22.18 41.69 54.69
N LEU A 136 21.25 41.01 54.01
CA LEU A 136 21.47 40.52 52.65
C LEU A 136 21.52 41.67 51.64
N ALA A 137 20.64 42.66 51.79
CA ALA A 137 20.61 43.84 50.91
C ALA A 137 21.87 44.71 51.07
N GLN A 138 22.45 44.77 52.27
CA GLN A 138 23.70 45.49 52.53
C GLN A 138 24.93 44.76 51.98
N SER A 139 24.91 43.41 51.96
CA SER A 139 26.06 42.59 51.54
C SER A 139 26.41 42.66 50.05
N LYS A 140 25.59 43.33 49.20
CA LYS A 140 25.80 43.51 47.74
C LYS A 140 26.27 42.25 47.00
N GLY A 141 25.76 41.07 47.39
CA GLY A 141 26.08 39.80 46.72
C GLY A 141 27.31 39.05 47.26
N HIS A 142 27.93 39.52 48.34
CA HIS A 142 29.01 38.79 49.02
C HIS A 142 28.54 37.86 50.15
N PHE A 143 27.22 37.69 50.29
CA PHE A 143 26.67 36.72 51.23
C PHE A 143 26.65 35.32 50.60
N ALA A 144 27.49 34.42 51.11
CA ALA A 144 27.48 33.01 50.71
C ALA A 144 26.44 32.25 51.53
N PHE A 145 25.46 31.65 50.85
CA PHE A 145 24.44 30.82 51.49
C PHE A 145 24.99 29.43 51.83
N GLY A 146 24.60 28.89 52.98
CA GLY A 146 24.98 27.55 53.44
C GLY A 146 25.83 27.55 54.71
N VAL A 147 26.18 26.36 55.20
CA VAL A 147 27.04 26.18 56.37
C VAL A 147 28.41 25.65 55.89
N PRO A 148 29.54 26.32 56.18
CA PRO A 148 30.85 25.89 55.69
C PRO A 148 31.38 24.65 56.42
N THR A 149 32.13 23.80 55.71
CA THR A 149 32.75 22.56 56.23
C THR A 149 34.26 22.74 56.45
N VAL A 150 34.83 22.01 57.41
CA VAL A 150 36.27 22.02 57.77
C VAL A 150 36.97 20.81 57.14
N SER A 151 38.17 20.96 56.58
CA SER A 151 38.88 19.92 55.78
C SER A 151 39.66 18.88 56.61
N SER A 152 39.77 17.64 56.09
CA SER A 152 40.50 16.49 56.66
C SER A 152 41.93 16.28 56.09
N ASP A 153 42.64 15.24 56.57
CA ASP A 153 44.07 14.95 56.29
C ASP A 153 44.44 14.67 54.82
N SER A 154 45.71 14.92 54.47
CA SER A 154 46.25 14.92 53.10
C SER A 154 46.60 13.52 52.57
N VAL A 155 46.17 13.24 51.33
CA VAL A 155 46.41 11.98 50.60
C VAL A 155 47.90 11.72 50.33
N ARG A 156 48.72 12.78 50.21
CA ARG A 156 50.14 12.66 49.86
C ARG A 156 50.92 11.81 50.86
N ASP A 157 50.60 11.98 52.14
CA ASP A 157 51.32 11.35 53.23
C ASP A 157 51.01 9.85 53.32
N ILE A 158 49.88 9.41 52.74
CA ILE A 158 49.47 8.00 52.65
C ILE A 158 50.19 7.28 51.51
N VAL A 159 50.41 7.95 50.38
CA VAL A 159 50.91 7.31 49.14
C VAL A 159 52.44 7.13 49.16
N GLN A 160 53.18 8.02 49.82
CA GLN A 160 54.64 7.96 49.88
C GLN A 160 55.12 7.96 51.34
N PRO A 161 55.10 6.78 52.00
CA PRO A 161 55.66 6.67 53.34
C PRO A 161 57.16 6.96 53.29
N GLN A 162 57.62 7.89 54.12
CA GLN A 162 59.00 8.40 54.10
C GLN A 162 60.03 7.43 54.73
N ILE A 163 59.62 6.22 55.15
CA ILE A 163 60.50 5.24 55.84
C ILE A 163 60.54 3.92 55.05
N PRO A 164 61.71 3.48 54.54
CA PRO A 164 61.84 2.19 53.87
C PRO A 164 61.77 1.01 54.86
N LEU A 165 61.00 -0.03 54.55
CA LEU A 165 61.02 -1.31 55.27
C LEU A 165 62.00 -2.27 54.58
N GLU A 166 63.24 -2.37 55.05
CA GLU A 166 64.15 -3.46 54.67
C GLU A 166 64.02 -4.64 55.63
N ASN A 167 63.97 -5.86 55.07
CA ASN A 167 63.89 -7.09 55.87
C ASN A 167 65.29 -7.56 56.28
N PRO A 168 65.47 -8.05 57.53
CA PRO A 168 66.76 -8.57 57.98
C PRO A 168 67.17 -9.86 57.22
N PRO A 169 68.49 -10.13 57.09
CA PRO A 169 69.03 -11.20 56.23
C PRO A 169 68.59 -12.62 56.62
N GLU A 170 68.35 -12.87 57.91
CA GLU A 170 67.84 -14.16 58.42
C GLU A 170 66.44 -14.48 57.90
N VAL A 171 65.60 -13.45 57.76
CA VAL A 171 64.25 -13.58 57.21
C VAL A 171 64.32 -13.91 55.73
N ILE A 172 65.28 -13.35 54.99
CA ILE A 172 65.49 -13.63 53.56
C ILE A 172 65.87 -15.10 53.33
N GLU A 173 66.76 -15.68 54.14
CA GLU A 173 67.14 -17.10 54.04
C GLU A 173 65.97 -18.04 54.36
N MET A 174 65.15 -17.69 55.36
CA MET A 174 63.92 -18.40 55.66
C MET A 174 62.94 -18.39 54.47
N TYR A 175 62.76 -17.23 53.81
CA TYR A 175 61.91 -17.11 52.62
C TYR A 175 62.45 -17.89 51.41
N LYS A 176 63.78 -17.96 51.23
CA LYS A 176 64.40 -18.82 50.20
C LYS A 176 64.06 -20.30 50.40
N LYS A 177 64.07 -20.79 51.65
CA LYS A 177 63.76 -22.19 51.97
C LYS A 177 62.27 -22.51 51.91
N THR A 178 61.42 -21.64 52.44
CA THR A 178 59.96 -21.88 52.59
C THR A 178 59.18 -21.56 51.32
N HIS A 179 59.48 -20.43 50.67
CA HIS A 179 58.70 -19.91 49.54
C HIS A 179 59.47 -19.99 48.22
N GLY A 180 60.72 -20.48 48.23
CA GLY A 180 61.56 -20.52 47.03
C GLY A 180 61.86 -19.13 46.46
N ASN A 181 61.82 -18.09 47.30
CA ASN A 181 62.03 -16.71 46.89
C ASN A 181 63.54 -16.40 46.80
N PHE A 182 64.15 -16.79 45.68
CA PHE A 182 65.56 -16.58 45.40
C PHE A 182 65.81 -15.21 44.79
N GLY A 183 67.01 -14.66 45.04
CA GLY A 183 67.44 -13.47 44.35
C GLY A 183 67.57 -13.72 42.84
N PRO A 184 67.40 -12.68 42.01
CA PRO A 184 67.63 -12.80 40.58
C PRO A 184 69.07 -13.28 40.30
N GLY A 185 69.21 -14.43 39.61
CA GLY A 185 70.50 -15.02 39.22
C GLY A 185 71.09 -16.06 40.18
N GLU A 186 70.44 -16.33 41.32
CA GLU A 186 70.94 -17.28 42.31
C GLU A 186 70.54 -18.73 41.95
N GLN A 187 71.53 -19.64 41.81
CA GLN A 187 71.25 -21.05 41.58
C GLN A 187 70.80 -21.72 42.89
N LYS A 188 69.69 -22.48 42.83
CA LYS A 188 69.16 -23.22 43.98
C LYS A 188 70.15 -24.28 44.44
N GLN A 189 70.71 -24.08 45.62
CA GLN A 189 71.53 -25.11 46.28
C GLN A 189 70.61 -26.16 46.91
N ARG A 190 70.82 -27.44 46.55
CA ARG A 190 69.97 -28.57 46.95
C ARG A 190 70.57 -29.44 48.06
N GLU A 191 71.62 -28.94 48.74
CA GLU A 191 72.29 -29.60 49.88
C GLU A 191 72.73 -31.06 49.67
N TYR A 192 72.87 -31.53 48.42
CA TYR A 192 73.36 -32.88 48.12
C TYR A 192 74.83 -33.07 48.53
N GLN A 193 75.16 -34.24 49.08
CA GLN A 193 76.54 -34.71 49.28
C GLN A 193 77.03 -35.38 47.98
N TRP A 194 77.95 -34.75 47.26
CA TRP A 194 78.42 -35.26 45.96
C TRP A 194 79.71 -36.09 46.11
N PRO A 195 79.76 -37.32 45.57
CA PRO A 195 80.95 -38.17 45.64
C PRO A 195 81.98 -37.85 44.53
N VAL A 196 81.63 -36.98 43.58
CA VAL A 196 82.48 -36.54 42.46
C VAL A 196 82.52 -35.01 42.42
N ASP A 197 83.61 -34.45 41.88
CA ASP A 197 83.72 -33.01 41.69
C ASP A 197 82.77 -32.52 40.59
N LYS A 198 81.90 -31.58 40.95
CA LYS A 198 80.86 -31.01 40.07
C LYS A 198 81.42 -30.24 38.89
N SER A 199 82.65 -29.73 39.02
CA SER A 199 83.23 -28.84 38.01
C SER A 199 83.85 -29.58 36.82
N SER A 200 84.23 -30.85 36.98
CA SER A 200 85.08 -31.59 36.02
C SER A 200 84.48 -32.89 35.44
N PHE A 201 83.55 -33.54 36.14
CA PHE A 201 82.95 -34.80 35.68
C PHE A 201 81.90 -34.57 34.55
N ARG A 202 81.97 -35.33 33.45
CA ARG A 202 80.96 -35.32 32.37
C ARG A 202 79.86 -36.35 32.66
N PHE A 203 78.65 -35.85 32.88
CA PHE A 203 77.47 -36.69 33.11
C PHE A 203 76.89 -37.21 31.77
N GLY A 204 76.51 -38.50 31.70
CA GLY A 204 75.84 -39.12 30.54
C GLY A 204 76.36 -40.53 30.19
N TYR A 205 75.63 -41.27 29.35
CA TYR A 205 76.01 -42.60 28.83
C TYR A 205 76.69 -42.47 27.45
N GLY A 206 77.80 -43.18 27.22
CA GLY A 206 78.55 -43.14 25.96
C GLY A 206 78.41 -44.44 25.15
N GLU A 207 78.01 -44.36 23.88
CA GLU A 207 77.90 -45.51 22.96
C GLU A 207 79.20 -45.87 22.23
N ALA A 208 79.34 -47.14 21.86
CA ALA A 208 80.50 -47.69 21.14
C ALA A 208 80.28 -47.74 19.62
N VAL A 209 81.30 -47.40 18.83
CA VAL A 209 81.22 -47.29 17.36
C VAL A 209 81.29 -48.66 16.67
N GLN A 210 80.32 -48.99 15.78
CA GLN A 210 80.29 -50.22 14.97
C GLN A 210 81.01 -50.05 13.61
N VAL A 211 81.89 -50.99 13.26
CA VAL A 211 82.72 -50.93 12.03
C VAL A 211 82.04 -51.67 10.86
N ASN A 212 82.03 -51.07 9.66
CA ASN A 212 81.56 -51.63 8.39
C ASN A 212 80.05 -51.97 8.28
N ALA A 213 79.20 -51.19 8.97
CA ALA A 213 77.75 -51.30 8.85
C ALA A 213 77.25 -51.09 7.40
N ALA A 214 77.87 -50.16 6.66
CA ALA A 214 77.42 -49.73 5.34
C ALA A 214 77.43 -50.84 4.28
N ALA A 215 78.45 -51.71 4.28
CA ALA A 215 78.56 -52.77 3.27
C ALA A 215 77.48 -53.85 3.42
N LYS A 216 77.04 -54.12 4.65
CA LYS A 216 75.96 -55.08 4.95
C LYS A 216 74.57 -54.56 4.52
N SER A 217 74.47 -53.26 4.20
CA SER A 217 73.22 -52.61 3.82
C SER A 217 72.95 -52.64 2.32
N ILE A 218 73.97 -52.89 1.49
CA ILE A 218 73.88 -52.74 0.02
C ILE A 218 73.43 -54.05 -0.65
N HIS A 219 73.80 -55.20 -0.10
CA HIS A 219 73.46 -56.50 -0.68
C HIS A 219 72.24 -57.10 0.04
N ALA A 220 71.08 -57.02 -0.61
CA ALA A 220 69.83 -57.62 -0.12
C ALA A 220 69.82 -59.15 -0.19
N GLU A 221 70.79 -59.74 -0.91
CA GLU A 221 70.90 -61.17 -1.14
C GLU A 221 71.97 -61.74 -0.22
N ARG A 222 71.56 -62.43 0.85
CA ARG A 222 72.49 -63.14 1.76
C ARG A 222 72.78 -64.55 1.22
N PRO A 223 74.04 -65.04 1.31
CA PRO A 223 74.40 -66.43 1.03
C PRO A 223 74.07 -67.41 2.18
N ASP A 224 73.87 -66.90 3.40
CA ASP A 224 73.76 -67.75 4.58
C ASP A 224 72.31 -67.94 5.02
N SER A 225 71.81 -69.15 4.77
CA SER A 225 70.54 -69.77 5.21
C SER A 225 69.26 -69.44 4.43
N THR A 226 68.97 -70.34 3.48
CA THR A 226 67.62 -70.85 3.17
C THR A 226 66.68 -69.98 2.31
N SER A 227 66.67 -70.32 1.02
CA SER A 227 65.48 -70.43 0.14
C SER A 227 64.94 -69.18 -0.56
N PHE A 228 65.41 -68.98 -1.80
CA PHE A 228 64.53 -68.60 -2.92
C PHE A 228 63.39 -69.65 -3.09
N PRO A 229 62.26 -69.35 -3.76
CA PRO A 229 60.93 -69.10 -3.19
C PRO A 229 59.94 -70.29 -3.33
N LYS A 230 58.81 -70.28 -2.60
CA LYS A 230 57.57 -70.97 -3.01
C LYS A 230 56.36 -70.12 -2.65
N THR A 231 55.49 -69.89 -3.63
CA THR A 231 54.14 -69.31 -3.54
C THR A 231 53.75 -68.84 -2.13
N VAL A 232 54.00 -67.57 -1.83
CA VAL A 232 53.48 -66.96 -0.62
C VAL A 232 51.97 -66.81 -0.83
N ILE A 233 51.17 -67.31 0.11
CA ILE A 233 49.72 -67.04 0.12
C ILE A 233 49.58 -65.54 0.41
N VAL A 234 49.31 -64.78 -0.66
CA VAL A 234 49.09 -63.34 -0.57
C VAL A 234 47.60 -63.10 -0.30
N LYS A 235 47.28 -62.02 0.43
CA LYS A 235 45.90 -61.59 0.62
C LYS A 235 45.28 -61.28 -0.75
N LYS A 236 44.09 -61.83 -1.00
CA LYS A 236 43.32 -61.61 -2.25
C LYS A 236 43.23 -60.13 -2.61
N THR A 237 43.00 -59.25 -1.63
CA THR A 237 42.91 -57.79 -1.84
C THR A 237 44.17 -57.19 -2.46
N VAL A 238 45.35 -57.69 -2.11
CA VAL A 238 46.62 -57.20 -2.66
C VAL A 238 46.79 -57.66 -4.11
N GLU A 239 46.34 -58.88 -4.42
CA GLU A 239 46.43 -59.43 -5.77
C GLU A 239 45.40 -58.80 -6.72
N ASP A 240 44.18 -58.54 -6.25
CA ASP A 240 43.15 -57.83 -7.01
C ASP A 240 43.61 -56.39 -7.38
N VAL A 241 44.33 -55.72 -6.48
CA VAL A 241 44.96 -54.40 -6.74
C VAL A 241 46.07 -54.53 -7.77
N LYS A 242 46.94 -55.55 -7.67
CA LYS A 242 47.98 -55.79 -8.68
C LYS A 242 47.39 -56.09 -10.05
N ALA A 243 46.32 -56.89 -10.13
CA ALA A 243 45.67 -57.28 -11.38
C ALA A 243 45.04 -56.11 -12.15
N THR A 244 44.79 -54.97 -11.49
CA THR A 244 44.25 -53.75 -12.10
C THR A 244 45.31 -52.66 -12.31
N GLN A 245 46.34 -52.62 -11.46
CA GLN A 245 47.37 -51.58 -11.50
C GLN A 245 48.59 -51.97 -12.34
N LEU A 246 48.96 -53.25 -12.39
CA LEU A 246 50.07 -53.72 -13.20
C LEU A 246 49.62 -53.94 -14.64
N ASP A 247 50.44 -53.47 -15.57
CA ASP A 247 50.24 -53.75 -16.99
C ASP A 247 50.83 -55.12 -17.34
N MET A 248 50.04 -55.97 -17.98
CA MET A 248 50.45 -57.31 -18.37
C MET A 248 50.63 -57.36 -19.88
N LEU A 249 51.79 -57.86 -20.31
CA LEU A 249 52.14 -57.92 -21.72
C LEU A 249 51.12 -58.76 -22.51
N GLY A 250 50.54 -58.17 -23.55
CA GLY A 250 49.62 -58.85 -24.47
C GLY A 250 48.15 -58.92 -24.01
N GLN A 251 47.82 -58.39 -22.84
CA GLN A 251 46.43 -58.23 -22.41
C GLN A 251 46.02 -56.76 -22.43
N PRO A 252 44.75 -56.44 -22.78
CA PRO A 252 44.25 -55.11 -22.57
C PRO A 252 44.23 -54.79 -21.08
N ARG A 253 44.53 -53.55 -20.73
CA ARG A 253 44.59 -53.11 -19.34
C ARG A 253 43.26 -53.39 -18.63
N ASN A 254 43.32 -54.11 -17.52
CA ASN A 254 42.15 -54.37 -16.69
C ASN A 254 41.82 -53.14 -15.84
N LEU A 255 40.65 -52.55 -16.05
CA LEU A 255 40.19 -51.37 -15.30
C LEU A 255 39.38 -51.72 -14.05
N GLY A 256 39.30 -52.99 -13.66
CA GLY A 256 38.64 -53.43 -12.44
C GLY A 256 37.11 -53.41 -12.48
N GLN A 257 36.51 -53.32 -13.67
CA GLN A 257 35.07 -53.16 -13.86
C GLN A 257 34.27 -54.49 -13.78
N GLY A 258 34.95 -55.62 -13.55
CA GLY A 258 34.32 -56.94 -13.45
C GLY A 258 33.73 -57.43 -14.79
N PRO A 259 32.91 -58.51 -14.77
CA PRO A 259 32.21 -58.96 -15.96
C PRO A 259 31.14 -57.94 -16.36
N ILE A 260 31.14 -57.54 -17.63
CA ILE A 260 30.15 -56.60 -18.17
C ILE A 260 28.76 -57.24 -18.03
N PRO A 261 27.75 -56.53 -17.50
CA PRO A 261 26.41 -57.09 -17.22
C PRO A 261 25.56 -57.19 -18.49
N VAL A 262 26.16 -57.64 -19.59
CA VAL A 262 25.48 -57.87 -20.87
C VAL A 262 25.79 -59.28 -21.37
N PRO A 263 24.83 -59.93 -22.05
CA PRO A 263 25.10 -61.21 -22.71
C PRO A 263 26.28 -61.11 -23.67
N LYS A 264 27.00 -62.22 -23.90
CA LYS A 264 28.14 -62.24 -24.83
C LYS A 264 27.77 -61.83 -26.27
N ASP A 265 26.51 -62.00 -26.65
CA ASP A 265 25.97 -61.64 -27.97
C ASP A 265 25.48 -60.18 -28.05
N PHE A 266 25.66 -59.39 -26.99
CA PHE A 266 25.29 -57.98 -26.98
C PHE A 266 26.18 -57.17 -27.92
N ALA A 267 25.58 -56.54 -28.93
CA ALA A 267 26.27 -55.60 -29.79
C ALA A 267 26.41 -54.23 -29.11
N PHE A 268 27.65 -53.83 -28.82
CA PHE A 268 27.95 -52.49 -28.33
C PHE A 268 27.75 -51.44 -29.44
N GLY A 269 27.18 -50.30 -29.08
CA GLY A 269 26.91 -49.20 -30.02
C GLY A 269 25.55 -48.53 -29.76
N ILE A 270 25.30 -47.43 -30.46
CA ILE A 270 24.07 -46.64 -30.34
C ILE A 270 23.14 -47.01 -31.51
N LYS A 271 21.94 -47.52 -31.21
CA LYS A 271 20.93 -47.85 -32.24
C LYS A 271 20.37 -46.56 -32.87
N ASN A 272 20.06 -46.55 -34.16
CA ASN A 272 19.48 -45.35 -34.82
C ASN A 272 18.12 -44.92 -34.23
N THR A 273 17.37 -45.85 -33.63
CA THR A 273 16.12 -45.59 -32.92
C THR A 273 16.31 -45.00 -31.51
N SER A 274 17.53 -45.00 -30.98
CA SER A 274 17.80 -44.47 -29.63
C SER A 274 17.69 -42.94 -29.56
N ALA A 275 17.78 -42.24 -30.68
CA ALA A 275 17.51 -40.80 -30.74
C ALA A 275 16.00 -40.48 -30.64
N LEU A 276 15.14 -41.46 -30.94
CA LEU A 276 13.69 -41.30 -30.99
C LEU A 276 12.99 -41.92 -29.76
N GLY A 277 13.62 -42.87 -29.07
CA GLY A 277 13.02 -43.54 -27.91
C GLY A 277 11.76 -44.33 -28.27
N GLU A 278 11.33 -45.23 -27.38
CA GLU A 278 10.04 -45.93 -27.54
C GLU A 278 8.84 -44.97 -27.52
N ASN A 279 9.05 -43.74 -26.99
CA ASN A 279 8.06 -42.67 -26.87
C ASN A 279 8.24 -41.57 -27.93
N SER A 280 8.80 -41.89 -29.09
CA SER A 280 8.86 -40.91 -30.19
C SER A 280 7.45 -40.59 -30.65
N TRP A 281 7.13 -39.29 -30.64
CA TRP A 281 5.86 -38.84 -31.17
C TRP A 281 5.79 -39.10 -32.67
N ASN A 282 4.74 -39.82 -33.06
CA ASN A 282 4.40 -39.94 -34.47
C ASN A 282 3.72 -38.64 -34.96
N ALA A 283 3.57 -38.48 -36.28
CA ALA A 283 2.99 -37.27 -36.84
C ALA A 283 1.56 -36.96 -36.33
N ALA A 284 0.78 -37.99 -35.98
CA ALA A 284 -0.57 -37.82 -35.43
C ALA A 284 -0.54 -37.27 -33.99
N MET A 285 0.35 -37.79 -33.15
CA MET A 285 0.60 -37.30 -31.79
C MET A 285 1.09 -35.84 -31.83
N CYS A 286 1.91 -35.46 -32.80
CA CYS A 286 2.33 -34.06 -32.98
C CYS A 286 1.16 -33.10 -33.33
N LEU A 287 0.13 -33.59 -34.02
CA LEU A 287 -1.03 -32.77 -34.41
C LEU A 287 -2.05 -32.63 -33.30
N GLN A 288 -2.29 -33.72 -32.56
CA GLN A 288 -3.32 -33.76 -31.51
C GLN A 288 -2.78 -33.38 -30.13
N GLY A 289 -1.47 -33.58 -29.91
CA GLY A 289 -0.84 -33.46 -28.61
C GLY A 289 -1.36 -34.50 -27.61
N GLU A 290 -0.96 -34.33 -26.35
CA GLU A 290 -1.55 -35.00 -25.19
C GLU A 290 -1.99 -33.93 -24.18
N PRO A 291 -2.97 -33.08 -24.51
CA PRO A 291 -3.38 -32.01 -23.61
C PRO A 291 -4.00 -32.60 -22.36
N THR A 292 -3.66 -32.02 -21.21
CA THR A 292 -4.32 -32.33 -19.95
C THR A 292 -5.75 -31.79 -19.96
N GLU A 293 -6.64 -32.39 -19.15
CA GLU A 293 -8.05 -31.96 -19.09
C GLU A 293 -8.20 -30.44 -18.83
N LYS A 294 -7.26 -29.84 -18.09
CA LYS A 294 -7.21 -28.40 -17.83
C LYS A 294 -6.92 -27.55 -19.06
N GLU A 295 -6.09 -28.03 -19.98
CA GLU A 295 -5.73 -27.33 -21.22
C GLU A 295 -6.84 -27.43 -22.27
N LEU A 296 -7.68 -28.47 -22.17
CA LEU A 296 -8.85 -28.65 -23.03
C LEU A 296 -10.02 -27.74 -22.62
N GLN A 297 -10.07 -27.31 -21.37
CA GLN A 297 -11.11 -26.38 -20.89
C GLN A 297 -10.93 -24.98 -21.50
N PRO A 298 -12.03 -24.27 -21.78
CA PRO A 298 -11.96 -22.91 -22.31
C PRO A 298 -11.34 -21.94 -21.29
N ASP A 299 -10.79 -20.84 -21.81
CA ASP A 299 -10.17 -19.80 -20.99
C ASP A 299 -11.13 -19.23 -19.94
N ARG A 300 -10.61 -19.03 -18.73
CA ARG A 300 -11.39 -18.65 -17.55
C ARG A 300 -12.05 -17.28 -17.65
N ASP A 301 -11.48 -16.37 -18.43
CA ASP A 301 -11.94 -14.99 -18.61
C ASP A 301 -12.94 -14.84 -19.78
N LEU A 302 -13.28 -15.94 -20.44
CA LEU A 302 -14.31 -15.93 -21.47
C LEU A 302 -15.66 -15.52 -20.86
N GLY A 303 -16.22 -14.41 -21.37
CA GLY A 303 -17.51 -13.88 -20.94
C GLY A 303 -17.56 -13.19 -19.57
N LYS A 304 -16.43 -13.05 -18.86
CA LYS A 304 -16.39 -12.38 -17.55
C LYS A 304 -15.05 -11.73 -17.25
N CYS A 305 -15.11 -10.56 -16.62
CA CYS A 305 -13.89 -9.91 -16.15
C CYS A 305 -13.34 -10.66 -14.91
N VAL A 306 -12.14 -11.23 -15.01
CA VAL A 306 -11.43 -11.88 -13.89
C VAL A 306 -10.46 -10.95 -13.16
N ARG A 307 -10.25 -9.73 -13.68
CA ARG A 307 -9.30 -8.76 -13.12
C ARG A 307 -9.73 -8.33 -11.71
N PRO A 308 -8.87 -8.48 -10.68
CA PRO A 308 -9.16 -8.01 -9.33
C PRO A 308 -9.61 -6.54 -9.33
N GLY A 309 -10.76 -6.26 -8.71
CA GLY A 309 -11.36 -4.92 -8.66
C GLY A 309 -12.54 -4.70 -9.63
N SER A 310 -12.54 -5.39 -10.78
CA SER A 310 -13.59 -5.27 -11.81
C SER A 310 -14.33 -6.59 -12.06
N ARG A 311 -14.20 -7.55 -11.14
CA ARG A 311 -14.93 -8.82 -11.20
C ARG A 311 -16.41 -8.58 -10.97
N ASN A 312 -17.26 -9.17 -11.81
CA ASN A 312 -18.71 -9.18 -11.62
C ASN A 312 -19.11 -10.27 -10.61
N ILE A 313 -18.62 -10.11 -9.38
CA ILE A 313 -18.95 -10.97 -8.24
C ILE A 313 -19.33 -10.08 -7.07
N VAL A 314 -20.38 -10.44 -6.36
CA VAL A 314 -20.76 -9.75 -5.14
C VAL A 314 -19.79 -10.14 -4.03
N ARG A 315 -19.28 -9.15 -3.28
CA ARG A 315 -18.31 -9.40 -2.20
C ARG A 315 -18.93 -10.10 -0.98
N ARG A 316 -20.20 -9.82 -0.73
CA ARG A 316 -20.96 -10.23 0.46
C ARG A 316 -22.27 -10.89 0.04
N PRO A 317 -22.59 -12.11 0.49
CA PRO A 317 -23.78 -12.82 0.05
C PRO A 317 -25.08 -12.07 0.40
N GLU A 318 -25.08 -11.25 1.44
CA GLU A 318 -26.22 -10.44 1.86
C GLU A 318 -26.57 -9.34 0.83
N ASP A 319 -25.59 -8.89 0.05
CA ASP A 319 -25.75 -7.83 -0.96
C ASP A 319 -26.16 -8.41 -2.34
N ALA A 320 -26.49 -9.70 -2.45
CA ALA A 320 -26.78 -10.34 -3.74
C ALA A 320 -27.94 -9.69 -4.51
N ASN A 321 -28.98 -9.26 -3.79
CA ASN A 321 -30.17 -8.61 -4.35
C ASN A 321 -30.16 -7.09 -4.14
N ARG A 322 -29.05 -6.52 -3.65
CA ARG A 322 -28.95 -5.09 -3.36
C ARG A 322 -28.60 -4.33 -4.63
N ALA A 323 -29.30 -3.23 -4.88
CA ALA A 323 -28.88 -2.26 -5.89
C ALA A 323 -27.62 -1.52 -5.43
N PHE A 324 -26.53 -1.63 -6.19
CA PHE A 324 -25.30 -0.88 -5.94
C PHE A 324 -25.42 0.54 -6.52
N GLY A 325 -25.44 1.55 -5.65
CA GLY A 325 -25.58 2.95 -6.03
C GLY A 325 -25.98 3.83 -4.84
N CYS A 326 -26.23 5.10 -5.11
CA CYS A 326 -26.84 6.03 -4.15
C CYS A 326 -28.31 6.24 -4.55
N PRO A 327 -29.28 5.95 -3.68
CA PRO A 327 -30.69 6.23 -3.98
C PRO A 327 -30.91 7.75 -4.03
N THR A 328 -31.90 8.18 -4.83
CA THR A 328 -32.30 9.59 -4.92
C THR A 328 -32.91 10.07 -3.60
N ILE A 329 -33.71 9.20 -2.96
CA ILE A 329 -34.22 9.43 -1.61
C ILE A 329 -33.30 8.69 -0.64
N ARG A 330 -32.63 9.46 0.21
CA ARG A 330 -31.52 9.03 1.07
C ARG A 330 -32.00 8.38 2.38
N THR A 331 -32.91 7.41 2.30
CA THR A 331 -33.39 6.66 3.48
C THR A 331 -32.35 5.68 4.04
N ASP A 332 -31.26 5.45 3.29
CA ASP A 332 -30.14 4.59 3.64
C ASP A 332 -29.22 5.16 4.74
N ILE A 333 -29.39 6.45 5.08
CA ILE A 333 -28.60 7.10 6.13
C ILE A 333 -29.48 7.59 7.30
N PRO A 334 -28.91 7.66 8.51
CA PRO A 334 -29.63 8.21 9.65
C PRO A 334 -29.96 9.69 9.46
N PHE A 335 -31.14 10.08 9.95
CA PHE A 335 -31.57 11.48 10.00
C PHE A 335 -30.60 12.32 10.83
N LYS A 336 -30.27 13.51 10.32
CA LYS A 336 -29.42 14.47 11.03
C LYS A 336 -30.26 15.23 12.05
N GLU A 337 -29.75 15.39 13.28
CA GLU A 337 -30.40 16.21 14.31
C GLU A 337 -30.55 17.68 13.91
N LYS A 338 -29.56 18.22 13.17
CA LYS A 338 -29.57 19.58 12.64
C LYS A 338 -29.32 19.54 11.15
N ARG A 339 -30.32 19.94 10.37
CA ARG A 339 -30.21 20.05 8.91
C ARG A 339 -29.41 21.30 8.55
N SER A 340 -28.51 21.16 7.57
CA SER A 340 -27.82 22.32 6.99
C SER A 340 -28.80 23.15 6.18
N VAL A 341 -28.65 24.48 6.20
CA VAL A 341 -29.46 25.39 5.37
C VAL A 341 -29.24 25.12 3.87
N ALA A 342 -28.09 24.56 3.50
CA ALA A 342 -27.72 24.24 2.12
C ALA A 342 -27.82 22.74 1.79
N ASP A 343 -28.59 21.96 2.55
CA ASP A 343 -28.83 20.55 2.24
C ASP A 343 -29.83 20.42 1.09
N TYR A 344 -29.43 19.74 0.01
CA TYR A 344 -30.23 19.54 -1.20
C TYR A 344 -30.72 18.09 -1.35
N ASN A 345 -30.40 17.22 -0.39
CA ASN A 345 -30.79 15.82 -0.44
C ASN A 345 -32.12 15.61 0.29
N ASN A 346 -33.01 14.84 -0.31
CA ASN A 346 -34.26 14.42 0.31
C ASN A 346 -34.02 13.12 1.10
N TYR A 347 -34.47 13.08 2.36
CA TYR A 347 -34.28 11.95 3.29
C TYR A 347 -35.54 11.08 3.47
N GLY A 348 -36.59 11.33 2.70
CA GLY A 348 -37.89 10.66 2.81
C GLY A 348 -38.81 11.28 3.87
N ASP A 349 -38.46 12.45 4.40
CA ASP A 349 -39.24 13.24 5.37
C ASP A 349 -39.86 14.51 4.78
N GLU A 350 -39.66 14.76 3.48
CA GLU A 350 -40.22 15.93 2.81
C GLU A 350 -41.68 15.68 2.40
N PRO A 351 -42.57 16.69 2.55
CA PRO A 351 -43.96 16.57 2.13
C PRO A 351 -44.10 16.49 0.61
N GLU A 352 -45.23 15.93 0.14
CA GLU A 352 -45.53 15.92 -1.28
C GLU A 352 -45.83 17.34 -1.80
N ALA A 353 -45.69 17.54 -3.11
CA ALA A 353 -45.95 18.84 -3.73
C ALA A 353 -47.39 19.34 -3.49
N VAL A 354 -48.35 18.41 -3.39
CA VAL A 354 -49.76 18.74 -3.12
C VAL A 354 -49.92 19.31 -1.70
N ASP A 355 -49.27 18.72 -0.70
CA ASP A 355 -49.35 19.17 0.70
C ASP A 355 -48.69 20.55 0.89
N LEU A 356 -47.70 20.88 0.06
CA LEU A 356 -47.10 22.23 0.04
C LEU A 356 -48.03 23.28 -0.58
N LEU A 357 -48.82 22.91 -1.60
CA LEU A 357 -49.79 23.80 -2.23
C LEU A 357 -51.04 23.98 -1.38
N PHE A 358 -51.42 22.95 -0.61
CA PHE A 358 -52.62 22.92 0.23
C PHE A 358 -52.26 22.50 1.67
N PRO A 359 -51.57 23.36 2.44
CA PRO A 359 -51.11 23.01 3.78
C PRO A 359 -52.28 22.73 4.72
N SER A 360 -52.12 21.74 5.60
CA SER A 360 -53.09 21.46 6.65
C SER A 360 -53.07 22.56 7.72
N THR A 361 -54.17 22.75 8.43
CA THR A 361 -54.27 23.72 9.54
C THR A 361 -53.22 23.47 10.64
N PHE A 362 -52.78 22.22 10.80
CA PHE A 362 -51.74 21.85 11.77
C PHE A 362 -50.35 22.34 11.36
N THR A 363 -50.11 22.53 10.06
CA THR A 363 -48.85 23.03 9.52
C THR A 363 -48.58 24.47 9.98
N GLU A 364 -49.63 25.29 10.12
CA GLU A 364 -49.53 26.65 10.67
C GLU A 364 -49.05 26.66 12.14
N MET A 365 -49.37 25.61 12.89
CA MET A 365 -48.91 25.41 14.26
C MET A 365 -47.53 24.76 14.35
N GLY A 366 -46.88 24.50 13.20
CA GLY A 366 -45.58 23.85 13.12
C GLY A 366 -45.60 22.34 13.33
N ILE A 367 -46.76 21.69 13.19
CA ILE A 367 -46.92 20.23 13.30
C ILE A 367 -46.94 19.64 11.90
N SER A 368 -46.05 18.69 11.63
CA SER A 368 -45.94 18.01 10.33
C SER A 368 -46.76 16.71 10.28
N GLU A 369 -47.07 16.20 9.08
CA GLU A 369 -47.72 14.89 8.93
C GLU A 369 -46.88 13.75 9.53
N TYR A 370 -45.54 13.89 9.52
CA TYR A 370 -44.65 12.94 10.18
C TYR A 370 -44.98 12.79 11.68
N ASP A 371 -45.27 13.89 12.38
CA ASP A 371 -45.60 13.87 13.82
C ASP A 371 -46.88 13.09 14.14
N PHE A 372 -47.80 12.97 13.17
CA PHE A 372 -49.00 12.13 13.29
C PHE A 372 -48.71 10.65 13.05
N MET A 373 -47.70 10.34 12.23
CA MET A 373 -47.27 8.99 11.87
C MET A 373 -46.29 8.37 12.88
N VAL A 374 -45.67 9.18 13.74
CA VAL A 374 -44.85 8.71 14.88
C VAL A 374 -45.70 7.83 15.80
N THR A 375 -45.21 6.62 16.06
CA THR A 375 -45.85 5.65 16.95
C THR A 375 -45.58 6.02 18.40
N ARG A 376 -46.66 6.16 19.19
CA ARG A 376 -46.63 6.54 20.59
C ARG A 376 -47.10 5.38 21.46
N THR A 377 -46.75 5.44 22.74
CA THR A 377 -47.19 4.43 23.70
C THR A 377 -48.67 4.56 24.01
N ARG A 378 -49.27 3.48 24.52
CA ARG A 378 -50.70 3.44 24.86
C ARG A 378 -51.11 4.52 25.86
N THR A 379 -50.27 4.77 26.87
CA THR A 379 -50.50 5.79 27.91
C THR A 379 -50.43 7.20 27.33
N GLU A 380 -49.49 7.47 26.42
CA GLU A 380 -49.37 8.75 25.72
C GLU A 380 -50.59 9.03 24.84
N ILE A 381 -50.99 8.06 24.00
CA ILE A 381 -52.19 8.19 23.15
C ILE A 381 -53.41 8.48 24.02
N ARG A 382 -53.61 7.73 25.11
CA ARG A 382 -54.70 7.97 26.04
C ARG A 382 -54.68 9.40 26.59
N SER A 383 -53.53 9.85 27.10
CA SER A 383 -53.39 11.18 27.68
C SER A 383 -53.60 12.32 26.67
N LEU A 384 -53.22 12.10 25.41
CA LEU A 384 -53.32 13.10 24.34
C LEU A 384 -54.78 13.28 23.94
N PHE A 385 -55.52 12.18 23.73
CA PHE A 385 -56.93 12.25 23.35
C PHE A 385 -57.85 12.64 24.50
N GLU A 386 -57.54 12.27 25.75
CA GLU A 386 -58.27 12.75 26.93
C GLU A 386 -58.18 14.28 27.06
N ARG A 387 -56.99 14.87 26.81
CA ARG A 387 -56.80 16.34 26.82
C ARG A 387 -57.55 17.07 25.70
N ILE A 388 -57.74 16.41 24.55
CA ILE A 388 -58.54 16.94 23.43
C ILE A 388 -60.05 16.89 23.75
N GLY A 389 -60.47 16.07 24.72
CA GLY A 389 -61.87 15.90 25.13
C GLY A 389 -62.45 14.51 24.83
N PHE A 390 -61.67 13.58 24.30
CA PHE A 390 -62.08 12.20 24.01
C PHE A 390 -61.73 11.27 25.19
N ALA A 391 -62.50 11.38 26.28
CA ALA A 391 -62.36 10.52 27.45
C ALA A 391 -63.23 9.25 27.31
N TYR A 392 -62.59 8.09 27.09
CA TYR A 392 -63.27 6.81 26.95
C TYR A 392 -63.11 5.92 28.19
N LYS A 393 -64.11 5.09 28.49
CA LYS A 393 -63.97 3.99 29.46
C LYS A 393 -62.93 2.98 28.96
N ASN A 394 -62.24 2.31 29.88
CA ASN A 394 -61.15 1.37 29.56
C ASN A 394 -61.54 0.34 28.49
N GLY A 395 -62.76 -0.20 28.51
CA GLY A 395 -63.24 -1.15 27.49
C GLY A 395 -63.24 -0.56 26.08
N LYS A 396 -63.97 0.55 25.87
CA LYS A 396 -64.08 1.23 24.58
C LYS A 396 -62.72 1.75 24.07
N PHE A 397 -61.88 2.27 24.97
CA PHE A 397 -60.51 2.68 24.62
C PHE A 397 -59.68 1.49 24.09
N ASN A 398 -59.78 0.32 24.71
CA ASN A 398 -59.03 -0.86 24.29
C ASN A 398 -59.48 -1.34 22.91
N THR A 399 -60.79 -1.33 22.65
CA THR A 399 -61.34 -1.66 21.33
C THR A 399 -60.81 -0.69 20.27
N MET A 400 -60.86 0.63 20.54
CA MET A 400 -60.29 1.66 19.67
C MET A 400 -58.78 1.49 19.44
N TYR A 401 -58.04 1.15 20.48
CA TYR A 401 -56.59 0.94 20.36
C TYR A 401 -56.27 -0.30 19.51
N ASN A 402 -57.04 -1.38 19.66
CA ASN A 402 -56.88 -2.59 18.86
C ASN A 402 -57.24 -2.33 17.39
N ARG A 403 -58.31 -1.59 17.12
CA ARG A 403 -58.66 -1.20 15.75
C ARG A 403 -57.59 -0.29 15.13
N ALA A 404 -57.04 0.64 15.91
CA ALA A 404 -55.96 1.50 15.45
C ALA A 404 -54.69 0.71 15.11
N LYS A 405 -54.41 -0.41 15.81
CA LYS A 405 -53.34 -1.34 15.42
C LYS A 405 -53.60 -1.96 14.06
N GLU A 406 -54.82 -2.48 13.83
CA GLU A 406 -55.18 -3.05 12.53
C GLU A 406 -55.04 -2.03 11.39
N VAL A 407 -55.50 -0.80 11.61
CA VAL A 407 -55.37 0.29 10.62
C VAL A 407 -53.89 0.62 10.38
N GLN A 408 -53.07 0.65 11.42
CA GLN A 408 -51.63 0.87 11.28
C GLN A 408 -50.93 -0.24 10.50
N ASP A 409 -51.32 -1.49 10.72
CA ASP A 409 -50.79 -2.65 10.00
C ASP A 409 -51.16 -2.59 8.51
N GLN A 410 -52.37 -2.11 8.19
CA GLN A 410 -52.80 -1.85 6.81
C GLN A 410 -52.01 -0.72 6.16
N MET A 411 -51.70 0.36 6.90
CA MET A 411 -50.98 1.52 6.37
C MET A 411 -49.49 1.27 6.09
N ARG A 412 -48.80 0.46 6.91
CA ARG A 412 -47.33 0.35 6.84
C ARG A 412 -46.78 -0.68 5.87
N GLY A 413 -47.61 -1.59 5.34
CA GLY A 413 -47.13 -2.67 4.48
C GLY A 413 -46.17 -3.64 5.20
N HIS A 414 -45.92 -4.81 4.60
CA HIS A 414 -45.30 -6.00 5.23
C HIS A 414 -43.80 -5.91 5.64
N SER A 415 -43.21 -4.74 5.94
CA SER A 415 -41.74 -4.59 5.91
C SER A 415 -41.02 -4.00 7.14
N VAL A 416 -41.65 -3.84 8.31
CA VAL A 416 -40.93 -3.31 9.50
C VAL A 416 -41.21 -4.13 10.76
N VAL A 417 -40.16 -4.31 11.57
CA VAL A 417 -40.15 -4.98 12.88
C VAL A 417 -41.28 -4.43 13.76
N MET A 418 -42.10 -5.34 14.28
CA MET A 418 -43.34 -5.04 15.00
C MET A 418 -43.05 -4.61 16.44
N ASP A 419 -43.09 -3.30 16.70
CA ASP A 419 -43.28 -2.78 18.07
C ASP A 419 -44.77 -2.92 18.42
N TYR A 420 -45.17 -4.14 18.82
CA TYR A 420 -46.57 -4.54 19.07
C TYR A 420 -47.35 -3.69 20.08
N GLU A 421 -46.69 -2.79 20.81
CA GLU A 421 -47.30 -1.97 21.86
C GLU A 421 -47.58 -0.52 21.45
N LYS A 422 -47.08 -0.03 20.32
CA LYS A 422 -47.16 1.41 19.95
C LYS A 422 -48.07 1.66 18.74
N VAL A 423 -48.83 2.75 18.81
CA VAL A 423 -49.78 3.16 17.76
C VAL A 423 -49.57 4.63 17.38
N SER A 424 -49.70 4.96 16.10
CA SER A 424 -49.63 6.34 15.58
C SER A 424 -50.92 7.11 15.85
N VAL A 425 -50.81 8.44 16.00
CA VAL A 425 -51.99 9.29 16.22
C VAL A 425 -52.91 9.24 15.00
N ARG A 426 -52.36 9.17 13.78
CA ARG A 426 -53.14 9.06 12.55
C ARG A 426 -54.03 7.82 12.53
N ALA A 427 -53.47 6.65 12.85
CA ALA A 427 -54.23 5.41 12.90
C ALA A 427 -55.31 5.44 14.00
N PHE A 428 -55.02 6.08 15.14
CA PHE A 428 -56.00 6.23 16.22
C PHE A 428 -57.13 7.22 15.87
N MET A 429 -56.82 8.32 15.18
CA MET A 429 -57.85 9.24 14.65
C MET A 429 -58.80 8.52 13.69
N GLN A 430 -58.27 7.67 12.81
CA GLN A 430 -59.10 6.86 11.92
C GLN A 430 -59.96 5.85 12.69
N ALA A 431 -59.39 5.17 13.69
CA ALA A 431 -60.16 4.27 14.55
C ALA A 431 -61.27 5.00 15.34
N ILE A 432 -61.04 6.25 15.76
CA ILE A 432 -62.09 7.10 16.34
C ILE A 432 -63.17 7.37 15.29
N ASN A 433 -62.81 7.82 14.09
CA ASN A 433 -63.80 8.11 13.05
C ASN A 433 -64.68 6.90 12.72
N GLU A 434 -64.11 5.68 12.75
CA GLU A 434 -64.83 4.44 12.47
C GLU A 434 -65.70 3.96 13.65
N MET A 435 -65.25 4.11 14.90
CA MET A 435 -65.88 3.44 16.05
C MET A 435 -66.40 4.37 17.15
N HIS A 436 -66.25 5.69 17.01
CA HIS A 436 -66.73 6.64 18.01
C HIS A 436 -68.25 6.56 18.19
N HIS A 437 -68.97 6.42 17.09
CA HIS A 437 -70.43 6.35 17.01
C HIS A 437 -71.03 4.99 17.38
N ILE A 438 -70.19 3.97 17.56
CA ILE A 438 -70.63 2.63 17.96
C ILE A 438 -70.56 2.57 19.50
N GLU A 439 -71.68 2.33 20.16
CA GLU A 439 -71.79 2.33 21.63
C GLU A 439 -71.02 1.19 22.31
#